data_AF-A0A0D9Y7E3-F1
#
_entry.id   AF-A0A0D9Y7E3-F1
#
_cell.length_a   1.000
_cell.length_b   1.000
_cell.length_c   1.000
_cell.angle_alpha   90.00
_cell.angle_beta   90.00
_cell.angle_gamma   90.00
#
_symmetry.space_group_name_H-M   'P 1'
#
loop_
_entity.id
_entity.type
_entity.pdbx_description
1 polymer ?
#
loop_
_entity_poly.entity_id
_entity_poly.type
_entity_poly.pdbx_seq_one_letter_code
_entity_poly.pdbx_strand_id
1 'polypeptide(L)'
;MGRGPLRAARRVELYLRAALLVPLRFVAGMLLLVAYYLVCRVCTLFVDEVAEEGRPRLRGWRRVAVVRAGQGLSRAMLFVFGFYWIRETHRSYPNAEDVHQGQSEELELPGAIVSNHVSYVDILYHMSVSFPSFVAKESVSRLPLVGLISKCLGCIFVQRESKASDSKGVSGAVTERVQEAYQDKNSSMMLLFPEGTTTNGDYLLPFRTGAFLARVPVQPVILRYPYMMFSPAWDSMDGARHVFLLLCQFVNYIEVVRLPVYCPSEQEKEDPKLYANNVRKLIATEVLFIPLPKI
;
A
#
# COMPACT_ATOMS: atom_id res chain seq x y z
N MET A 1 -20.85 -9.84 8.10
CA MET A 1 -21.40 -9.67 6.74
C MET A 1 -22.51 -8.64 6.83
N GLY A 2 -22.28 -7.40 6.41
CA GLY A 2 -23.20 -6.26 6.63
C GLY A 2 -24.50 -6.29 5.82
N ARG A 3 -25.02 -7.48 5.47
CA ARG A 3 -26.24 -7.67 4.65
C ARG A 3 -27.17 -8.76 5.20
N GLY A 4 -27.32 -8.82 6.52
CA GLY A 4 -28.27 -9.74 7.18
C GLY A 4 -27.88 -11.24 7.11
N PRO A 5 -28.75 -12.13 7.60
CA PRO A 5 -28.48 -13.57 7.64
C PRO A 5 -28.42 -14.18 6.24
N LEU A 6 -27.39 -15.00 5.99
CA LEU A 6 -27.23 -15.72 4.73
C LEU A 6 -28.36 -16.74 4.53
N ARG A 7 -28.96 -16.74 3.33
CA ARG A 7 -29.85 -17.82 2.87
C ARG A 7 -29.13 -19.16 2.94
N ALA A 8 -29.86 -20.25 3.22
CA ALA A 8 -29.29 -21.58 3.42
C ALA A 8 -28.38 -22.05 2.26
N ALA A 9 -28.80 -21.80 1.01
CA ALA A 9 -28.01 -22.11 -0.18
C ALA A 9 -26.63 -21.41 -0.20
N ARG A 10 -26.57 -20.13 0.21
CA ARG A 10 -25.31 -19.37 0.30
C ARG A 10 -24.39 -19.88 1.40
N ARG A 11 -24.95 -20.47 2.48
CA ARG A 11 -24.14 -21.11 3.52
C ARG A 11 -23.48 -22.38 3.00
N VAL A 12 -24.24 -23.23 2.30
CA VAL A 12 -23.70 -24.45 1.69
C VAL A 12 -22.59 -24.12 0.69
N GLU A 13 -22.82 -23.13 -0.18
CA GLU A 13 -21.81 -22.63 -1.12
C GLU A 13 -20.54 -22.14 -0.42
N LEU A 14 -20.68 -21.41 0.69
CA LEU A 14 -19.55 -20.95 1.50
C LEU A 14 -18.79 -22.12 2.13
N TYR A 15 -19.49 -23.12 2.70
CA TYR A 15 -18.84 -24.30 3.29
C TYR A 15 -18.09 -25.13 2.26
N LEU A 16 -18.65 -25.33 1.07
CA LEU A 16 -17.98 -26.04 -0.02
C LEU A 16 -16.73 -25.29 -0.48
N ARG A 17 -16.82 -23.96 -0.66
CA ARG A 17 -15.66 -23.13 -0.99
C ARG A 17 -14.61 -23.13 0.11
N ALA A 18 -15.03 -23.08 1.36
CA ALA A 18 -14.12 -23.17 2.49
C ALA A 18 -13.35 -24.50 2.50
N ALA A 19 -14.06 -25.63 2.30
CA ALA A 19 -13.45 -26.95 2.28
C ALA A 19 -12.47 -27.16 1.11
N LEU A 20 -12.78 -26.63 -0.08
CA LEU A 20 -12.00 -26.85 -1.29
C LEU A 20 -10.90 -25.80 -1.51
N LEU A 21 -11.22 -24.52 -1.36
CA LEU A 21 -10.30 -23.43 -1.71
C LEU A 21 -9.33 -23.08 -0.59
N VAL A 22 -9.78 -23.08 0.67
CA VAL A 22 -8.96 -22.57 1.78
C VAL A 22 -7.71 -23.42 2.00
N PRO A 23 -7.76 -24.77 2.08
CA PRO A 23 -6.55 -25.55 2.27
C PRO A 23 -5.53 -25.35 1.15
N LEU A 24 -5.99 -25.39 -0.11
CA LEU A 24 -5.14 -25.21 -1.29
C LEU A 24 -4.48 -23.82 -1.29
N ARG A 25 -5.27 -22.76 -1.10
CA ARG A 25 -4.77 -21.40 -1.13
C ARG A 25 -3.93 -21.04 0.09
N PHE A 26 -4.25 -21.59 1.26
CA PHE A 26 -3.44 -21.42 2.46
C PHE A 26 -2.04 -22.02 2.25
N VAL A 27 -1.96 -23.26 1.74
CA VAL A 27 -0.67 -23.90 1.43
C VAL A 27 0.08 -23.09 0.37
N ALA A 28 -0.57 -22.70 -0.73
CA ALA A 28 0.05 -21.88 -1.77
C ALA A 28 0.56 -20.52 -1.22
N GLY A 29 -0.23 -19.83 -0.40
CA GLY A 29 0.15 -18.58 0.23
C GLY A 29 1.33 -18.75 1.19
N MET A 30 1.33 -19.80 2.01
CA MET A 30 2.46 -20.10 2.90
C MET A 30 3.74 -20.42 2.12
N LEU A 31 3.65 -21.17 1.02
CA LEU A 31 4.78 -21.46 0.15
C LEU A 31 5.35 -20.18 -0.48
N LEU A 32 4.50 -19.27 -0.96
CA LEU A 32 4.94 -17.98 -1.50
C LEU A 32 5.62 -17.10 -0.44
N LEU A 33 5.06 -17.08 0.78
CA LEU A 33 5.64 -16.31 1.89
C LEU A 33 7.01 -16.87 2.30
N VAL A 34 7.13 -18.19 2.42
CA VAL A 34 8.40 -18.87 2.72
C VAL A 34 9.41 -18.65 1.59
N ALA A 35 8.99 -18.78 0.33
CA ALA A 35 9.86 -18.52 -0.82
C ALA A 35 10.42 -17.10 -0.78
N TYR A 36 9.57 -16.09 -0.51
CA TYR A 36 10.06 -14.72 -0.44
C TYR A 36 10.97 -14.48 0.77
N TYR A 37 10.64 -15.08 1.92
CA TYR A 37 11.51 -15.07 3.10
C TYR A 37 12.89 -15.65 2.79
N LEU A 38 12.96 -16.77 2.06
CA LEU A 38 14.23 -17.40 1.69
C LEU A 38 15.06 -16.50 0.75
N VAL A 39 14.42 -15.84 -0.23
CA VAL A 39 15.10 -14.85 -1.08
C VAL A 39 15.70 -13.72 -0.24
N CYS A 40 14.90 -13.13 0.66
CA CYS A 40 15.36 -12.11 1.59
C CYS A 40 16.51 -12.63 2.46
N ARG A 41 16.36 -13.85 3.02
CA ARG A 41 17.38 -14.46 3.87
C ARG A 41 18.70 -14.60 3.14
N VAL A 42 18.70 -15.20 1.94
CA VAL A 42 19.90 -15.34 1.09
C VAL A 42 20.52 -13.97 0.77
N CYS A 43 19.71 -12.97 0.40
CA CYS A 43 20.20 -11.64 0.06
C CYS A 43 20.76 -10.87 1.28
N THR A 44 20.35 -11.24 2.49
CA THR A 44 20.85 -10.66 3.75
C THR A 44 22.01 -11.45 4.37
N LEU A 45 22.37 -12.61 3.82
CA LEU A 45 23.54 -13.36 4.31
C LEU A 45 24.80 -12.51 4.15
N PHE A 46 25.57 -12.41 5.24
CA PHE A 46 26.81 -11.64 5.30
C PHE A 46 26.64 -10.14 4.98
N VAL A 47 25.45 -9.59 5.19
CA VAL A 47 25.25 -8.14 5.30
C VAL A 47 25.31 -7.81 6.77
N ASP A 48 26.28 -7.00 7.19
CA ASP A 48 26.33 -6.50 8.55
C ASP A 48 25.03 -5.72 8.85
N GLU A 49 24.33 -6.08 9.92
CA GLU A 49 23.05 -5.45 10.35
C GLU A 49 23.22 -3.99 10.83
N VAL A 50 24.39 -3.38 10.65
CA VAL A 50 24.79 -2.08 11.19
C VAL A 50 24.41 -0.93 10.24
N ALA A 51 23.11 -0.79 9.96
CA ALA A 51 22.56 0.52 9.62
C ALA A 51 21.81 1.03 10.86
N GLU A 52 21.86 2.33 11.12
CA GLU A 52 21.34 3.02 12.33
C GLU A 52 19.88 2.71 12.71
N GLU A 53 19.14 1.95 11.91
CA GLU A 53 17.72 1.61 12.09
C GLU A 53 17.43 0.10 11.99
N GLY A 54 18.45 -0.78 12.03
CA GLY A 54 18.25 -2.24 12.00
C GLY A 54 17.75 -2.80 10.66
N ARG A 55 18.01 -2.08 9.56
CA ARG A 55 17.64 -2.44 8.18
C ARG A 55 18.86 -2.89 7.36
N PRO A 56 18.80 -4.01 6.62
CA PRO A 56 19.88 -4.42 5.74
C PRO A 56 19.97 -3.46 4.54
N ARG A 57 21.11 -2.78 4.35
CA ARG A 57 21.35 -1.93 3.17
C ARG A 57 21.73 -2.79 1.96
N LEU A 58 20.73 -3.31 1.26
CA LEU A 58 20.93 -4.10 0.05
C LEU A 58 21.34 -3.20 -1.13
N ARG A 59 22.43 -3.55 -1.82
CA ARG A 59 22.91 -2.86 -3.03
C ARG A 59 23.14 -3.85 -4.19
N GLY A 60 23.19 -3.33 -5.41
CA GLY A 60 23.47 -4.12 -6.62
C GLY A 60 22.48 -5.27 -6.84
N TRP A 61 23.00 -6.44 -7.20
CA TRP A 61 22.19 -7.62 -7.55
C TRP A 61 21.27 -8.09 -6.42
N ARG A 62 21.67 -7.95 -5.15
CA ARG A 62 20.86 -8.35 -3.99
C ARG A 62 19.58 -7.54 -3.90
N ARG A 63 19.67 -6.22 -4.11
CA ARG A 63 18.50 -5.34 -4.15
C ARG A 63 17.60 -5.68 -5.34
N VAL A 64 18.18 -5.89 -6.52
CA VAL A 64 17.43 -6.27 -7.72
C VAL A 64 16.68 -7.59 -7.50
N ALA A 65 17.33 -8.60 -6.90
CA ALA A 65 16.72 -9.89 -6.61
C ALA A 65 15.54 -9.76 -5.65
N VAL A 66 15.69 -9.04 -4.54
CA VAL A 66 14.60 -8.81 -3.56
C VAL A 66 13.44 -8.05 -4.20
N VAL A 67 13.70 -6.99 -4.97
CA VAL A 67 12.67 -6.21 -5.64
C VAL A 67 11.91 -7.06 -6.67
N ARG A 68 12.61 -7.74 -7.57
CA ARG A 68 11.98 -8.53 -8.65
C ARG A 68 11.22 -9.73 -8.10
N ALA A 69 11.80 -10.45 -7.13
CA ALA A 69 11.12 -11.55 -6.46
C ALA A 69 9.88 -11.04 -5.69
N GLY A 70 10.01 -9.93 -4.97
CA GLY A 70 8.92 -9.32 -4.24
C GLY A 70 7.76 -8.90 -5.15
N GLN A 71 8.05 -8.24 -6.27
CA GLN A 71 7.04 -7.88 -7.28
C GLN A 71 6.28 -9.11 -7.78
N GLY A 72 7.00 -10.14 -8.21
CA GLY A 72 6.41 -11.37 -8.74
C GLY A 72 5.63 -12.17 -7.69
N LEU A 73 6.20 -12.36 -6.49
CA LEU A 73 5.59 -13.12 -5.41
C LEU A 73 4.39 -12.40 -4.80
N SER A 74 4.41 -11.07 -4.70
CA SER A 74 3.23 -10.29 -4.31
C SER A 74 2.12 -10.38 -5.35
N ARG A 75 2.44 -10.37 -6.65
CA ARG A 75 1.43 -10.60 -7.70
C ARG A 75 0.84 -12.00 -7.63
N ALA A 76 1.67 -13.02 -7.38
CA ALA A 76 1.21 -14.39 -7.18
C ALA A 76 0.35 -14.52 -5.89
N MET A 77 0.69 -13.82 -4.82
CA MET A 77 -0.11 -13.80 -3.59
C MET A 77 -1.49 -13.17 -3.82
N LEU A 78 -1.57 -12.08 -4.59
CA LEU A 78 -2.85 -11.50 -5.02
C LEU A 78 -3.70 -12.52 -5.80
N PHE A 79 -3.08 -13.29 -6.70
CA PHE A 79 -3.75 -14.36 -7.43
C PHE A 79 -4.28 -15.45 -6.47
N VAL A 80 -3.51 -15.86 -5.46
CA VAL A 80 -3.96 -16.80 -4.41
C VAL A 80 -5.17 -16.26 -3.65
N PHE A 81 -5.20 -14.95 -3.36
CA PHE A 81 -6.37 -14.29 -2.76
C PHE A 81 -7.55 -14.07 -3.73
N GLY A 82 -7.47 -14.54 -4.99
CA GLY A 82 -8.55 -14.41 -5.97
C GLY A 82 -8.57 -13.08 -6.72
N PHE A 83 -7.55 -12.22 -6.56
CA PHE A 83 -7.38 -10.98 -7.34
C PHE A 83 -6.69 -11.28 -8.67
N TYR A 84 -7.43 -11.96 -9.54
CA TYR A 84 -6.93 -12.40 -10.85
C TYR A 84 -6.69 -11.22 -11.78
N TRP A 85 -7.61 -10.26 -11.78
CA TRP A 85 -7.57 -9.06 -12.62
C TRP A 85 -7.49 -7.81 -11.76
N ILE A 86 -6.57 -6.92 -12.14
CA ILE A 86 -6.36 -5.62 -11.51
C ILE A 86 -6.66 -4.58 -12.59
N ARG A 87 -7.74 -3.83 -12.41
CA ARG A 87 -8.13 -2.81 -13.39
C ARG A 87 -7.43 -1.51 -13.01
N GLU A 88 -6.44 -1.12 -13.80
CA GLU A 88 -5.68 0.10 -13.56
C GLU A 88 -6.09 1.18 -14.56
N THR A 89 -6.42 2.36 -14.05
CA THR A 89 -6.78 3.54 -14.83
C THR A 89 -5.84 4.67 -14.49
N HIS A 90 -5.23 5.27 -15.50
CA HIS A 90 -4.43 6.47 -15.35
C HIS A 90 -5.30 7.66 -15.72
N ARG A 91 -5.52 8.58 -14.78
CA ARG A 91 -6.13 9.86 -15.06
C ARG A 91 -5.05 10.80 -15.57
N SER A 92 -5.37 11.50 -16.65
CA SER A 92 -4.66 12.69 -17.09
C SER A 92 -5.68 13.83 -17.02
N TYR A 93 -5.35 14.91 -16.31
CA TYR A 93 -6.13 16.13 -16.42
C TYR A 93 -5.55 16.91 -17.59
N PRO A 94 -6.26 17.03 -18.73
CA PRO A 94 -5.95 18.09 -19.67
C PRO A 94 -6.24 19.39 -18.91
N ASN A 95 -5.21 20.11 -18.50
CA ASN A 95 -5.42 21.32 -17.72
C ASN A 95 -6.29 22.29 -18.53
N ALA A 96 -7.31 22.83 -17.87
CA ALA A 96 -7.78 24.16 -18.20
C ALA A 96 -6.57 25.09 -18.07
N GLU A 97 -6.27 25.80 -19.15
CA GLU A 97 -5.22 26.83 -19.28
C GLU A 97 -3.84 26.35 -19.75
N ASP A 98 -3.72 26.31 -21.08
CA ASP A 98 -2.55 26.75 -21.88
C ASP A 98 -2.06 28.17 -21.48
N VAL A 99 -1.69 28.43 -20.23
CA VAL A 99 -1.19 29.76 -19.80
C VAL A 99 0.30 29.77 -19.45
N HIS A 100 0.96 28.63 -19.31
CA HIS A 100 2.42 28.57 -19.20
C HIS A 100 3.03 27.47 -20.08
N GLN A 101 2.83 27.58 -21.40
CA GLN A 101 3.71 26.93 -22.38
C GLN A 101 5.13 27.49 -22.23
N GLY A 102 6.07 26.66 -21.77
CA GLY A 102 7.48 27.05 -21.74
C GLY A 102 8.41 26.27 -20.83
N GLN A 103 7.96 25.26 -20.09
CA GLN A 103 8.86 24.36 -19.37
C GLN A 103 8.49 22.92 -19.68
N SER A 104 9.46 22.25 -20.30
CA SER A 104 9.52 20.86 -20.74
C SER A 104 8.72 19.89 -19.86
N GLU A 105 8.15 18.86 -20.48
CA GLU A 105 7.60 17.65 -19.86
C GLU A 105 8.69 16.83 -19.12
N GLU A 106 9.47 17.45 -18.23
CA GLU A 106 10.07 16.72 -17.12
C GLU A 106 8.91 16.39 -16.17
N LEU A 107 8.31 15.21 -16.34
CA LEU A 107 7.41 14.62 -15.36
C LEU A 107 8.09 14.72 -13.99
N GLU A 108 7.65 15.68 -13.17
CA GLU A 108 8.24 15.90 -11.84
C GLU A 108 8.17 14.59 -11.07
N LEU A 109 9.34 14.11 -10.62
CA LEU A 109 9.44 12.84 -9.94
C LEU A 109 8.69 12.96 -8.61
N PRO A 110 7.71 12.10 -8.29
CA PRO A 110 7.06 12.15 -6.99
C PRO A 110 8.02 11.67 -5.90
N GLY A 111 8.07 12.38 -4.77
CA GLY A 111 8.85 11.93 -3.60
C GLY A 111 8.17 10.80 -2.83
N ALA A 112 6.83 10.70 -2.92
CA ALA A 112 6.05 9.66 -2.26
C ALA A 112 4.82 9.26 -3.05
N ILE A 113 4.37 8.02 -2.85
CA ILE A 113 3.03 7.57 -3.23
C ILE A 113 2.11 7.78 -2.03
N VAL A 114 0.96 8.42 -2.25
CA VAL A 114 -0.08 8.62 -1.26
C VAL A 114 -1.31 7.85 -1.69
N SER A 115 -1.78 6.92 -0.84
CA SER A 115 -2.97 6.10 -1.14
C SER A 115 -3.96 6.09 0.01
N ASN A 116 -5.25 5.91 -0.32
CA ASN A 116 -6.22 5.49 0.68
C ASN A 116 -5.86 4.08 1.19
N HIS A 117 -6.31 3.74 2.39
CA HIS A 117 -6.01 2.45 3.02
C HIS A 117 -7.28 1.70 3.37
N VAL A 118 -7.52 0.60 2.66
CA VAL A 118 -8.73 -0.21 2.79
C VAL A 118 -8.41 -1.58 3.36
N SER A 119 -7.27 -2.16 3.00
CA SER A 119 -6.91 -3.54 3.38
C SER A 119 -5.41 -3.75 3.45
N TYR A 120 -4.96 -4.81 4.13
CA TYR A 120 -3.57 -5.26 4.01
C TYR A 120 -3.23 -5.69 2.56
N VAL A 121 -4.26 -6.00 1.75
CA VAL A 121 -4.11 -6.28 0.31
C VAL A 121 -3.51 -5.11 -0.46
N ASP A 122 -3.70 -3.87 0.02
CA ASP A 122 -3.10 -2.66 -0.57
C ASP A 122 -1.58 -2.78 -0.64
N ILE A 123 -0.97 -3.35 0.40
CA ILE A 123 0.48 -3.55 0.49
C ILE A 123 0.93 -4.52 -0.60
N LEU A 124 0.21 -5.63 -0.80
CA LEU A 124 0.52 -6.61 -1.85
C LEU A 124 0.39 -6.00 -3.24
N TYR A 125 -0.63 -5.19 -3.47
CA TYR A 125 -0.79 -4.45 -4.72
C TYR A 125 0.42 -3.55 -4.98
N HIS A 126 0.74 -2.66 -4.05
CA HIS A 126 1.86 -1.73 -4.23
C HIS A 126 3.21 -2.44 -4.32
N MET A 127 3.42 -3.52 -3.56
CA MET A 127 4.61 -4.37 -3.70
C MET A 127 4.71 -5.01 -5.09
N SER A 128 3.59 -5.43 -5.68
CA SER A 128 3.57 -6.08 -6.99
C SER A 128 3.92 -5.14 -8.15
N VAL A 129 3.63 -3.84 -8.01
CA VAL A 129 3.83 -2.86 -9.09
C VAL A 129 5.05 -1.99 -8.86
N SER A 130 5.09 -1.25 -7.74
CA SER A 130 6.12 -0.22 -7.50
C SER A 130 7.17 -0.63 -6.46
N PHE A 131 6.92 -1.70 -5.70
CA PHE A 131 7.78 -2.17 -4.61
C PHE A 131 8.28 -1.03 -3.68
N PRO A 132 7.37 -0.21 -3.12
CA PRO A 132 7.75 0.91 -2.30
C PRO A 132 8.14 0.45 -0.90
N SER A 133 8.64 1.39 -0.11
CA SER A 133 8.85 1.21 1.32
C SER A 133 7.68 1.77 2.12
N PHE A 134 7.41 1.21 3.29
CA PHE A 134 6.20 1.51 4.06
C PHE A 134 6.51 2.01 5.46
N VAL A 135 5.50 2.59 6.11
CA VAL A 135 5.50 2.81 7.56
C VAL A 135 4.68 1.70 8.22
N ALA A 136 5.28 0.95 9.14
CA ALA A 136 4.67 -0.23 9.76
C ALA A 136 4.71 -0.15 11.30
N LYS A 137 3.87 -0.93 11.98
CA LYS A 137 3.95 -1.07 13.44
C LYS A 137 5.22 -1.84 13.83
N GLU A 138 5.84 -1.49 14.94
CA GLU A 138 7.00 -2.22 15.48
C GLU A 138 6.72 -3.72 15.66
N SER A 139 5.51 -4.11 16.03
CA SER A 139 5.13 -5.53 16.15
C SER A 139 5.28 -6.31 14.83
N VAL A 140 5.19 -5.65 13.67
CA VAL A 140 5.40 -6.27 12.35
C VAL A 140 6.85 -6.71 12.17
N SER A 141 7.82 -5.98 12.74
CA SER A 141 9.26 -6.31 12.65
C SER A 141 9.58 -7.66 13.31
N ARG A 142 8.73 -8.09 14.26
CA ARG A 142 8.87 -9.30 15.08
C ARG A 142 8.05 -10.48 14.57
N LEU A 143 7.21 -10.29 13.57
CA LEU A 143 6.41 -11.38 13.01
C LEU A 143 7.32 -12.42 12.32
N PRO A 144 7.11 -13.73 12.55
CA PRO A 144 7.83 -14.77 11.82
C PRO A 144 7.68 -14.60 10.31
N LEU A 145 8.78 -14.75 9.58
CA LEU A 145 8.91 -14.54 8.12
C LEU A 145 8.74 -13.07 7.68
N VAL A 146 7.61 -12.44 8.06
CA VAL A 146 7.22 -11.07 7.67
C VAL A 146 8.19 -10.02 8.21
N GLY A 147 8.78 -10.23 9.40
CA GLY A 147 9.73 -9.31 10.00
C GLY A 147 10.96 -9.08 9.13
N LEU A 148 11.59 -10.14 8.61
CA LEU A 148 12.74 -10.01 7.70
C LEU A 148 12.35 -9.37 6.36
N ILE A 149 11.19 -9.76 5.83
CA ILE A 149 10.66 -9.20 4.58
C ILE A 149 10.44 -7.69 4.72
N SER A 150 9.80 -7.24 5.80
CA SER A 150 9.55 -5.82 6.07
C SER A 150 10.84 -5.01 6.27
N LYS A 151 11.87 -5.60 6.87
CA LYS A 151 13.21 -4.99 6.93
C LYS A 151 13.86 -4.87 5.55
N CYS A 152 13.77 -5.89 4.70
CA CYS A 152 14.30 -5.86 3.33
C CYS A 152 13.54 -4.87 2.42
N LEU A 153 12.26 -4.66 2.66
CA LEU A 153 11.45 -3.59 2.05
C LEU A 153 11.90 -2.19 2.48
N GLY A 154 12.69 -2.08 3.54
CA GLY A 154 13.10 -0.80 4.11
C GLY A 154 11.96 -0.07 4.82
N CYS A 155 11.08 -0.82 5.51
CA CYS A 155 10.01 -0.22 6.30
C CYS A 155 10.55 0.62 7.47
N ILE A 156 9.91 1.75 7.72
CA ILE A 156 10.08 2.52 8.96
C ILE A 156 9.11 1.96 9.99
N PHE A 157 9.61 1.52 11.15
CA PHE A 157 8.78 0.95 12.20
C PHE A 157 8.38 2.00 13.24
N VAL A 158 7.14 1.91 13.73
CA VAL A 158 6.54 2.88 14.65
C VAL A 158 5.93 2.17 15.84
N GLN A 159 6.26 2.62 17.05
CA GLN A 159 5.56 2.24 18.29
C GLN A 159 4.41 3.22 18.52
N ARG A 160 3.16 2.72 18.55
CA ARG A 160 1.99 3.58 18.79
C ARG A 160 1.72 3.84 20.28
N GLU A 161 2.39 3.10 21.17
CA GLU A 161 2.17 3.13 22.62
C GLU A 161 3.21 3.98 23.37
N SER A 162 4.29 4.43 22.72
CA SER A 162 5.25 5.35 23.32
C SER A 162 4.76 6.80 23.22
N LYS A 163 4.98 7.54 24.31
CA LYS A 163 4.58 8.93 24.54
C LYS A 163 5.02 9.85 23.39
N ALA A 164 4.38 11.01 23.28
CA ALA A 164 4.52 12.03 22.23
C ALA A 164 5.95 12.41 21.74
N SER A 165 7.01 12.00 22.45
CA SER A 165 8.41 12.22 22.09
C SER A 165 8.87 11.51 20.81
N ASP A 166 8.40 10.30 20.49
CA ASP A 166 8.87 9.53 19.32
C ASP A 166 8.24 9.99 17.98
N SER A 167 7.09 10.67 18.05
CA SER A 167 6.36 11.13 16.86
C SER A 167 7.16 12.12 15.99
N LYS A 168 8.06 12.89 16.61
CA LYS A 168 8.98 13.79 15.91
C LYS A 168 10.07 13.02 15.14
N GLY A 169 10.57 11.90 15.69
CA GLY A 169 11.57 11.06 15.04
C GLY A 169 11.02 10.37 13.80
N VAL A 170 9.83 9.76 13.90
CA VAL A 170 9.19 9.07 12.77
C VAL A 170 8.87 10.04 11.63
N SER A 171 8.33 11.21 11.94
CA SER A 171 8.00 12.22 10.92
C SER A 171 9.26 12.73 10.23
N GLY A 172 10.36 12.89 10.97
CA GLY A 172 11.68 13.23 10.41
C GLY A 172 12.20 12.16 9.46
N ALA A 173 12.22 10.89 9.89
CA ALA A 173 12.69 9.77 9.07
C ALA A 173 11.86 9.57 7.78
N VAL A 174 10.53 9.76 7.88
CA VAL A 174 9.65 9.77 6.69
C VAL A 174 10.01 10.93 5.77
N THR A 175 10.18 12.14 6.32
CA THR A 175 10.49 13.34 5.55
C THR A 175 11.81 13.20 4.80
N GLU A 176 12.87 12.75 5.49
CA GLU A 176 14.19 12.52 4.91
C GLU A 176 14.13 11.54 3.73
N ARG A 177 13.39 10.45 3.88
CA ARG A 177 13.31 9.40 2.88
C ARG A 177 12.41 9.73 1.69
N VAL A 178 11.38 10.55 1.90
CA VAL A 178 10.62 11.16 0.82
C VAL A 178 11.50 12.16 0.04
N GLN A 179 12.34 12.92 0.73
CA GLN A 179 13.29 13.84 0.10
C GLN A 179 14.38 13.10 -0.68
N GLU A 180 14.91 11.99 -0.14
CA GLU A 180 15.87 11.12 -0.80
C GLU A 180 15.29 10.54 -2.10
N ALA A 181 14.05 10.02 -2.06
CA ALA A 181 13.36 9.50 -3.23
C ALA A 181 13.08 10.57 -4.29
N TYR A 182 12.83 11.82 -3.86
CA TYR A 182 12.68 12.95 -4.78
C TYR A 182 13.99 13.33 -5.48
N GLN A 183 15.13 13.24 -4.78
CA GLN A 183 16.44 13.63 -5.29
C GLN A 183 17.13 12.53 -6.12
N ASP A 184 16.92 11.25 -5.77
CA ASP A 184 17.52 10.10 -6.45
C ASP A 184 16.45 9.11 -6.94
N LYS A 185 16.33 9.00 -8.27
CA LYS A 185 15.45 8.03 -8.96
C LYS A 185 15.75 6.58 -8.61
N ASN A 186 16.95 6.27 -8.11
CA ASN A 186 17.33 4.93 -7.68
C ASN A 186 16.96 4.64 -6.21
N SER A 187 16.55 5.65 -5.44
CA SER A 187 16.05 5.42 -4.10
C SER A 187 14.63 4.87 -4.14
N SER A 188 14.29 4.04 -3.14
CA SER A 188 12.96 3.43 -3.08
C SER A 188 11.95 4.48 -2.63
N MET A 189 10.95 4.75 -3.47
CA MET A 189 9.81 5.60 -3.11
C MET A 189 9.13 5.09 -1.83
N MET A 190 8.65 6.03 -1.02
CA MET A 190 7.79 5.71 0.12
C MET A 190 6.33 5.63 -0.30
N LEU A 191 5.61 4.62 0.17
CA LEU A 191 4.16 4.60 0.17
C LEU A 191 3.64 4.97 1.55
N LEU A 192 2.76 5.97 1.57
CA LEU A 192 2.15 6.48 2.79
C LEU A 192 0.63 6.39 2.69
N PHE A 193 0.04 5.87 3.76
CA PHE A 193 -1.41 5.82 3.99
C PHE A 193 -1.76 6.90 5.01
N PRO A 194 -2.04 8.15 4.58
CA PRO A 194 -2.17 9.29 5.47
C PRO A 194 -3.40 9.21 6.40
N GLU A 195 -4.36 8.33 6.13
CA GLU A 195 -5.45 8.00 7.07
C GLU A 195 -4.91 7.39 8.38
N GLY A 196 -3.75 6.73 8.33
CA GLY A 196 -3.09 6.10 9.48
C GLY A 196 -3.78 4.83 9.98
N THR A 197 -4.83 4.37 9.31
CA THR A 197 -5.55 3.12 9.59
C THR A 197 -6.27 2.67 8.33
N THR A 198 -6.66 1.40 8.27
CA THR A 198 -7.58 0.89 7.25
C THR A 198 -9.01 1.38 7.51
N THR A 199 -9.79 1.57 6.46
CA THR A 199 -11.21 1.93 6.50
C THR A 199 -12.05 0.99 5.65
N ASN A 200 -13.38 1.18 5.64
CA ASN A 200 -14.29 0.41 4.79
C ASN A 200 -14.17 0.76 3.29
N GLY A 201 -13.46 1.85 2.94
CA GLY A 201 -13.31 2.35 1.57
C GLY A 201 -14.48 3.20 1.05
N ASP A 202 -15.51 3.46 1.87
CA ASP A 202 -16.67 4.29 1.48
C ASP A 202 -16.42 5.79 1.69
N TYR A 203 -15.50 6.13 2.61
CA TYR A 203 -15.11 7.50 2.92
C TYR A 203 -13.62 7.57 3.26
N LEU A 204 -13.05 8.77 3.14
CA LEU A 204 -11.67 9.05 3.54
C LEU A 204 -11.62 9.74 4.89
N LEU A 205 -10.80 9.21 5.79
CA LEU A 205 -10.48 9.89 7.04
C LEU A 205 -9.63 11.15 6.80
N PRO A 206 -9.57 12.10 7.76
CA PRO A 206 -8.63 13.21 7.71
C PRO A 206 -7.19 12.72 7.54
N PHE A 207 -6.46 13.33 6.61
CA PHE A 207 -5.08 12.95 6.32
C PHE A 207 -4.13 13.53 7.36
N ARG A 208 -3.25 12.69 7.89
CA ARG A 208 -2.11 13.10 8.71
C ARG A 208 -1.05 13.78 7.83
N THR A 209 -0.34 14.74 8.41
CA THR A 209 0.62 15.58 7.67
C THR A 209 1.95 14.90 7.34
N GLY A 210 2.24 13.72 7.90
CA GLY A 210 3.57 13.09 7.78
C GLY A 210 4.06 12.89 6.35
N ALA A 211 3.15 12.61 5.41
CA ALA A 211 3.48 12.46 3.98
C ALA A 211 3.79 13.79 3.26
N PHE A 212 3.40 14.91 3.86
CA PHE A 212 3.37 16.23 3.24
C PHE A 212 4.44 17.17 3.82
N LEU A 213 5.12 16.76 4.90
CA LEU A 213 6.18 17.54 5.56
C LEU A 213 7.41 17.77 4.66
N ALA A 214 7.65 16.90 3.67
CA ALA A 214 8.76 17.01 2.73
C ALA A 214 8.55 18.10 1.67
N ARG A 215 7.33 18.64 1.51
CA ARG A 215 7.02 19.74 0.58
C ARG A 215 7.34 19.45 -0.90
N VAL A 216 7.48 18.18 -1.25
CA VAL A 216 7.74 17.70 -2.62
C VAL A 216 6.46 17.14 -3.25
N PRO A 217 6.43 16.95 -4.57
CA PRO A 217 5.29 16.34 -5.25
C PRO A 217 4.98 14.93 -4.74
N VAL A 218 3.70 14.56 -4.73
CA VAL A 218 3.23 13.22 -4.37
C VAL A 218 2.46 12.59 -5.52
N GLN A 219 2.48 11.26 -5.60
CA GLN A 219 1.71 10.46 -6.54
C GLN A 219 0.45 9.93 -5.84
N PRO A 220 -0.74 10.51 -6.06
CA PRO A 220 -1.97 9.99 -5.48
C PRO A 220 -2.39 8.71 -6.20
N VAL A 221 -2.75 7.68 -5.44
CA VAL A 221 -3.29 6.41 -5.94
C VAL A 221 -4.54 6.07 -5.15
N ILE A 222 -5.59 5.66 -5.85
CA ILE A 222 -6.88 5.28 -5.27
C ILE A 222 -7.05 3.79 -5.46
N LEU A 223 -7.31 3.06 -4.38
CA LEU A 223 -7.66 1.64 -4.39
C LEU A 223 -9.12 1.46 -3.99
N ARG A 224 -9.87 0.73 -4.82
CA ARG A 224 -11.24 0.34 -4.55
C ARG A 224 -11.38 -1.18 -4.67
N TYR A 225 -12.25 -1.73 -3.83
CA TYR A 225 -12.50 -3.17 -3.77
C TYR A 225 -13.97 -3.46 -4.03
N PRO A 226 -14.43 -3.50 -5.30
CA PRO A 226 -15.77 -3.98 -5.60
C PRO A 226 -15.93 -5.43 -5.16
N TYR A 227 -17.05 -5.75 -4.51
CA TYR A 227 -17.29 -7.10 -4.00
C TYR A 227 -18.75 -7.51 -4.09
N MET A 228 -18.98 -8.82 -4.24
CA MET A 228 -20.33 -9.40 -4.27
C MET A 228 -20.74 -10.00 -2.92
N MET A 229 -19.83 -10.70 -2.25
CA MET A 229 -20.14 -11.57 -1.10
C MET A 229 -19.55 -11.05 0.20
N PHE A 230 -18.25 -10.82 0.23
CA PHE A 230 -17.52 -10.38 1.41
C PHE A 230 -16.62 -9.20 1.01
N SER A 231 -16.61 -8.17 1.85
CA SER A 231 -15.80 -6.98 1.63
C SER A 231 -14.33 -7.31 1.89
N PRO A 232 -13.40 -7.05 0.95
CA PRO A 232 -11.96 -7.15 1.21
C PRO A 232 -11.42 -6.08 2.19
N ALA A 233 -12.24 -5.11 2.58
CA ALA A 233 -11.86 -4.07 3.53
C ALA A 233 -11.66 -4.62 4.94
N TRP A 234 -10.52 -4.25 5.54
CA TRP A 234 -10.15 -4.71 6.87
C TRP A 234 -10.36 -3.60 7.91
N ASP A 235 -11.61 -3.38 8.31
CA ASP A 235 -12.00 -2.24 9.17
C ASP A 235 -12.25 -2.62 10.64
N SER A 236 -12.95 -3.72 10.89
CA SER A 236 -13.58 -4.03 12.18
C SER A 236 -13.40 -5.48 12.62
N MET A 237 -12.98 -6.35 11.70
CA MET A 237 -12.90 -7.78 11.93
C MET A 237 -11.48 -8.23 12.30
N ASP A 238 -11.41 -9.28 13.13
CA ASP A 238 -10.17 -10.00 13.39
C ASP A 238 -9.45 -10.43 12.10
N GLY A 239 -8.12 -10.30 12.10
CA GLY A 239 -7.29 -10.54 10.91
C GLY A 239 -7.33 -12.00 10.42
N ALA A 240 -7.30 -12.98 11.33
CA ALA A 240 -7.34 -14.39 10.93
C ALA A 240 -8.69 -14.75 10.31
N ARG A 241 -9.78 -14.25 10.91
CA ARG A 241 -11.12 -14.39 10.34
C ARG A 241 -11.24 -13.69 8.97
N HIS A 242 -10.63 -12.52 8.81
CA HIS A 242 -10.60 -11.81 7.53
C HIS A 242 -9.88 -12.60 6.45
N VAL A 243 -8.67 -13.10 6.74
CA VAL A 243 -7.90 -13.94 5.82
C VAL A 243 -8.70 -15.18 5.41
N PHE A 244 -9.30 -15.89 6.38
CA PHE A 244 -10.11 -17.07 6.09
C PHE A 244 -11.26 -16.77 5.12
N LEU A 245 -12.02 -15.71 5.38
CA LEU A 245 -13.14 -15.32 4.52
C LEU A 245 -12.68 -14.87 3.12
N LEU A 246 -11.56 -14.15 3.02
CA LEU A 246 -10.97 -13.75 1.74
C LEU A 246 -10.51 -14.99 0.94
N LEU A 247 -9.91 -15.99 1.59
CA LEU A 247 -9.50 -17.25 0.96
C LEU A 247 -10.70 -18.08 0.45
N CYS A 248 -11.87 -17.92 1.06
CA CYS A 248 -13.10 -18.57 0.61
C CYS A 248 -13.69 -17.95 -0.67
N GLN A 249 -13.31 -16.72 -1.03
CA GLN A 249 -13.86 -16.03 -2.20
C GLN A 249 -13.17 -16.50 -3.48
N PHE A 250 -13.93 -17.01 -4.44
CA PHE A 250 -13.36 -17.46 -5.71
C PHE A 250 -12.68 -16.32 -6.47
N VAL A 251 -13.40 -15.20 -6.65
CA VAL A 251 -12.88 -13.99 -7.31
C VAL A 251 -13.03 -12.80 -6.37
N ASN A 252 -12.00 -11.96 -6.35
CA ASN A 252 -11.99 -10.65 -5.75
C ASN A 252 -11.55 -9.61 -6.79
N TYR A 253 -12.04 -8.39 -6.67
CA TYR A 253 -11.76 -7.32 -7.60
C TYR A 253 -11.02 -6.19 -6.91
N ILE A 254 -10.07 -5.61 -7.62
CA ILE A 254 -9.38 -4.38 -7.23
C ILE A 254 -9.37 -3.45 -8.44
N GLU A 255 -9.82 -2.23 -8.20
CA GLU A 255 -9.74 -1.13 -9.14
C GLU A 255 -8.74 -0.12 -8.60
N VAL A 256 -7.80 0.27 -9.46
CA VAL A 256 -6.75 1.22 -9.14
C VAL A 256 -6.89 2.41 -10.06
N VAL A 257 -6.93 3.60 -9.47
CA VAL A 257 -6.86 4.85 -10.21
C VAL A 257 -5.61 5.60 -9.80
N ARG A 258 -4.69 5.80 -10.75
CA ARG A 258 -3.54 6.68 -10.56
C ARG A 258 -3.92 8.07 -11.06
N LEU A 259 -3.79 9.06 -10.17
CA LEU A 259 -3.97 10.46 -10.55
C LEU A 259 -2.66 11.03 -11.11
N PRO A 260 -2.66 12.18 -11.78
CA PRO A 260 -1.43 12.90 -12.07
C PRO A 260 -0.65 13.21 -10.78
N VAL A 261 0.67 13.37 -10.93
CA VAL A 261 1.53 13.83 -9.83
C VAL A 261 0.99 15.17 -9.32
N TYR A 262 0.74 15.24 -8.02
CA TYR A 262 0.27 16.45 -7.37
C TYR A 262 1.47 17.25 -6.89
N CYS A 263 1.66 18.43 -7.47
CA CYS A 263 2.74 19.34 -7.13
C CYS A 263 2.19 20.39 -6.14
N PRO A 264 2.77 20.53 -4.93
CA PRO A 264 2.26 21.49 -3.95
C PRO A 264 2.51 22.93 -4.39
N SER A 265 1.49 23.77 -4.24
CA SER A 265 1.62 25.24 -4.34
C SER A 265 2.51 25.79 -3.23
N GLU A 266 3.01 27.02 -3.38
CA GLU A 266 3.84 27.67 -2.34
C GLU A 266 3.11 27.74 -0.98
N GLN A 267 1.79 27.99 -0.98
CA GLN A 267 0.98 27.98 0.26
C GLN A 267 0.93 26.59 0.91
N GLU A 268 0.86 25.53 0.11
CA GLU A 268 0.85 24.14 0.61
C GLU A 268 2.23 23.69 1.10
N LYS A 269 3.32 24.23 0.51
CA LYS A 269 4.68 24.02 1.02
C LYS A 269 4.87 24.66 2.40
N GLU A 270 4.21 25.79 2.66
CA GLU A 270 4.23 26.48 3.95
C GLU A 270 3.27 25.84 4.99
N ASP A 271 2.12 25.32 4.55
CA ASP A 271 1.14 24.63 5.41
C ASP A 271 0.91 23.17 4.98
N PRO A 272 1.62 22.20 5.60
CA PRO A 272 1.44 20.77 5.36
C PRO A 272 0.02 20.26 5.66
N LYS A 273 -0.76 20.93 6.52
CA LYS A 273 -2.16 20.55 6.78
C LYS A 273 -3.04 20.96 5.61
N LEU A 274 -2.81 22.14 5.04
CA LEU A 274 -3.48 22.57 3.82
C LEU A 274 -3.17 21.60 2.67
N TYR A 275 -1.90 21.25 2.49
CA TYR A 275 -1.47 20.27 1.48
C TYR A 275 -2.19 18.92 1.66
N ALA A 276 -2.16 18.37 2.87
CA ALA A 276 -2.84 17.11 3.19
C ALA A 276 -4.35 17.16 2.89
N ASN A 277 -4.99 18.29 3.23
CA ASN A 277 -6.42 18.48 3.02
C ASN A 277 -6.78 18.60 1.55
N ASN A 278 -5.97 19.29 0.74
CA ASN A 278 -6.23 19.45 -0.69
C ASN A 278 -6.02 18.14 -1.45
N VAL A 279 -4.96 17.40 -1.15
CA VAL A 279 -4.76 16.05 -1.71
C VAL A 279 -5.90 15.11 -1.30
N ARG A 280 -6.35 15.17 -0.04
CA ARG A 280 -7.53 14.40 0.40
C ARG A 280 -8.79 14.78 -0.37
N LYS A 281 -9.04 16.08 -0.58
CA LYS A 281 -10.19 16.57 -1.36
C LYS A 281 -10.12 16.09 -2.81
N LEU A 282 -8.94 16.12 -3.44
CA LEU A 282 -8.74 15.60 -4.79
C LEU A 282 -9.11 14.11 -4.86
N ILE A 283 -8.53 13.28 -3.97
CA ILE A 283 -8.81 11.85 -3.91
C ILE A 283 -10.31 11.61 -3.65
N ALA A 284 -10.92 12.33 -2.70
CA ALA A 284 -12.35 12.20 -2.39
C ALA A 284 -13.25 12.53 -3.60
N THR A 285 -12.89 13.58 -4.35
CA THR A 285 -13.63 14.03 -5.53
C THR A 285 -13.62 12.94 -6.60
N GLU A 286 -12.44 12.39 -6.92
CA GLU A 286 -12.30 11.31 -7.90
C GLU A 286 -13.03 10.03 -7.48
N VAL A 287 -13.04 9.68 -6.18
CA VAL A 287 -13.78 8.51 -5.67
C VAL A 287 -15.29 8.65 -5.95
N LEU A 288 -15.86 9.86 -5.80
CA LEU A 288 -17.29 10.12 -6.01
C LEU A 288 -17.72 10.08 -7.49
N PHE A 289 -16.83 10.48 -8.41
CA PHE A 289 -17.15 10.56 -9.85
C PHE A 289 -16.97 9.24 -10.62
N ILE A 290 -16.44 8.19 -9.98
CA ILE A 290 -16.28 6.89 -10.62
C ILE A 290 -17.54 6.05 -10.38
N PRO A 291 -18.33 5.74 -11.44
CA PRO A 291 -19.56 4.96 -11.31
C PRO A 291 -19.27 3.63 -10.60
N LEU A 292 -20.07 3.27 -9.61
CA LEU A 292 -20.02 1.92 -9.03
C LEU A 292 -20.27 0.91 -10.16
N PRO A 293 -19.39 -0.09 -10.36
CA PRO A 293 -19.65 -1.11 -11.35
C PRO A 293 -20.99 -1.77 -11.04
N LYS A 294 -21.84 -1.90 -12.06
CA LYS A 294 -23.01 -2.79 -11.99
C LYS A 294 -22.47 -4.21 -12.00
N ILE A 295 -22.28 -4.80 -10.82
CA ILE A 295 -21.93 -6.22 -10.65
C ILE A 295 -23.20 -7.04 -10.60
#